data_AF-A0A849R3W1-F1
#
_entry.id   AF-A0A849R3W1-F1
#
_cell.length_a   1.000
_cell.length_b   1.000
_cell.length_c   1.000
_cell.angle_alpha   90.00
_cell.angle_beta   90.00
_cell.angle_gamma   90.00
#
_symmetry.space_group_name_H-M   'P 1'
#
loop_
_entity.id
_entity.type
_entity.pdbx_description
1 polymer ?
#
loop_
_entity_poly.entity_id
_entity_poly.type
_entity_poly.pdbx_seq_one_letter_code
_entity_poly.pdbx_strand_id
1 'polypeptide(L)'
;MVKIRRKTQKEIEKEDERDLMRKIIKKYDAAASFPKDDKTDKKTVISREYKIFKEEEVQTKTKYTFFEKLCNFSEKVSAVKMDEKSNVKYQGAIDFTGLRVTPTGVASFAVLAGLILFLFSLIFIVVLPVSLPVIIILILLIIPFAVGFTIYNYPMNYANVLRIKTGGELV
;
A
#
# COMPACT_ATOMS: atom_id res chain seq x y z
N MET A 1 44.12 48.05 28.00
CA MET A 1 44.96 47.08 27.25
C MET A 1 44.07 46.04 26.60
N VAL A 2 43.79 46.15 25.30
CA VAL A 2 42.95 45.18 24.57
C VAL A 2 43.88 44.22 23.82
N LYS A 3 43.97 42.97 24.29
CA LYS A 3 44.73 41.89 23.64
C LYS A 3 44.01 41.49 22.34
N ILE A 4 44.51 42.00 21.22
CA ILE A 4 44.05 41.58 19.88
C ILE A 4 44.59 40.16 19.63
N ARG A 5 43.71 39.17 19.80
CA ARG A 5 43.98 37.76 19.53
C ARG A 5 44.09 37.59 18.00
N ARG A 6 45.28 37.29 17.49
CA ARG A 6 45.49 37.00 16.06
C ARG A 6 44.69 35.74 15.70
N LYS A 7 43.68 35.89 14.83
CA LYS A 7 42.91 34.75 14.28
C LYS A 7 43.87 33.83 13.52
N THR A 8 43.66 32.52 13.67
CA THR A 8 44.45 31.50 12.96
C THR A 8 44.06 31.43 11.48
N GLN A 9 44.98 31.09 10.57
CA GLN A 9 44.71 31.03 9.11
C GLN A 9 43.45 30.23 8.75
N LYS A 10 43.17 29.15 9.48
CA LYS A 10 41.97 28.32 9.31
C LYS A 10 40.65 29.02 9.69
N GLU A 11 40.69 30.00 10.58
CA GLU A 11 39.51 30.79 10.96
C GLU A 11 39.19 31.85 9.90
N ILE A 12 40.22 32.40 9.24
CA ILE A 12 40.08 33.36 8.14
C ILE A 12 39.51 32.66 6.90
N GLU A 13 40.01 31.47 6.57
CA GLU A 13 39.52 30.66 5.45
C GLU A 13 38.04 30.26 5.61
N LYS A 14 37.63 29.88 6.83
CA LYS A 14 36.21 29.61 7.15
C LYS A 14 35.34 30.87 7.18
N GLU A 15 35.90 32.04 7.40
CA GLU A 15 35.18 33.31 7.34
C GLU A 15 34.96 33.72 5.89
N ASP A 16 35.99 33.56 5.04
CA ASP A 16 35.93 33.79 3.60
C ASP A 16 34.96 32.82 2.89
N GLU A 17 34.94 31.53 3.25
CA GLU A 17 33.97 30.56 2.72
C GLU A 17 32.52 30.94 3.07
N ARG A 18 32.29 31.40 4.31
CA ARG A 18 30.95 31.82 4.75
C ARG A 18 30.49 33.09 4.02
N ASP A 19 31.41 34.01 3.76
CA ASP A 19 31.11 35.22 3.01
C ASP A 19 30.93 34.96 1.51
N LEU A 20 31.66 34.00 0.95
CA LEU A 20 31.43 33.48 -0.40
C LEU A 20 30.04 32.84 -0.52
N MET A 21 29.68 31.98 0.43
CA MET A 21 28.36 31.34 0.48
C MET A 21 27.23 32.37 0.59
N ARG A 22 27.38 33.41 1.43
CA ARG A 22 26.40 34.51 1.51
C ARG A 22 26.27 35.27 0.20
N LYS A 23 27.39 35.55 -0.49
CA LYS A 23 27.36 36.22 -1.80
C LYS A 23 26.68 35.37 -2.86
N ILE A 24 26.93 34.06 -2.86
CA ILE A 24 26.28 33.10 -3.76
C ILE A 24 24.77 33.09 -3.51
N ILE A 25 24.33 32.87 -2.27
CA ILE A 25 22.90 32.88 -1.90
C ILE A 25 22.23 34.18 -2.35
N LYS A 26 22.86 35.33 -2.06
CA LYS A 26 22.31 36.64 -2.44
C LYS A 26 22.23 36.85 -3.96
N LYS A 27 23.18 36.30 -4.72
CA LYS A 27 23.17 36.31 -6.19
C LYS A 27 22.08 35.39 -6.75
N TYR A 28 21.88 34.22 -6.15
CA TYR A 28 20.81 33.30 -6.53
C TYR A 28 19.43 33.85 -6.14
N ASP A 29 19.26 34.48 -4.97
CA ASP A 29 18.01 35.14 -4.56
C ASP A 29 17.67 36.35 -5.44
N ALA A 30 18.67 37.11 -5.90
CA ALA A 30 18.48 38.24 -6.80
C ALA A 30 18.20 37.81 -8.25
N ALA A 31 18.79 36.71 -8.71
CA ALA A 31 18.52 36.11 -10.02
C ALA A 31 17.25 35.25 -10.03
N ALA A 32 16.84 34.74 -8.86
CA ALA A 32 15.57 34.11 -8.59
C ALA A 32 14.48 35.18 -8.46
N SER A 33 14.26 35.95 -9.52
CA SER A 33 12.95 36.51 -9.80
C SER A 33 12.01 35.37 -10.23
N PHE A 34 11.87 34.33 -9.40
CA PHE A 34 10.62 33.61 -9.41
C PHE A 34 9.57 34.65 -9.00
N PRO A 35 8.47 34.79 -9.75
CA PRO A 35 7.37 35.59 -9.25
C PRO A 35 7.08 35.05 -7.84
N LYS A 36 7.39 35.86 -6.82
CA LYS A 36 6.90 35.61 -5.45
C LYS A 36 5.44 35.28 -5.66
N ASP A 37 4.98 34.15 -5.12
CA ASP A 37 3.59 33.72 -5.18
C ASP A 37 2.72 34.85 -4.63
N ASP A 38 2.42 35.78 -5.52
CA ASP A 38 1.42 36.78 -5.35
C ASP A 38 0.18 35.94 -5.21
N LYS A 39 -0.52 36.14 -4.10
CA LYS A 39 -1.80 35.51 -3.79
C LYS A 39 -2.88 36.02 -4.74
N THR A 40 -2.53 36.14 -6.02
CA THR A 40 -3.42 35.98 -7.15
C THR A 40 -4.23 34.75 -6.86
N ASP A 41 -5.51 35.02 -6.61
CA ASP A 41 -6.62 34.11 -6.61
C ASP A 41 -6.61 33.43 -8.00
N LYS A 42 -5.67 32.50 -8.20
CA LYS A 42 -5.60 31.65 -9.37
C LYS A 42 -6.80 30.75 -9.23
N LYS A 43 -7.95 31.24 -9.68
CA LYS A 43 -8.95 30.40 -10.33
C LYS A 43 -8.23 29.76 -11.50
N THR A 44 -7.46 28.71 -11.20
CA THR A 44 -6.89 27.82 -12.18
C THR A 44 -8.08 27.39 -13.01
N VAL A 45 -8.12 27.83 -14.26
CA VAL A 45 -9.12 27.39 -15.24
C VAL A 45 -8.79 25.94 -15.50
N ILE A 46 -9.28 25.09 -14.61
CA ILE A 46 -9.17 23.65 -14.70
C ILE A 46 -10.17 23.25 -15.78
N SER A 47 -9.69 22.57 -16.82
CA SER A 47 -10.60 22.04 -17.84
C SER A 47 -11.63 21.13 -17.17
N ARG A 48 -12.87 21.17 -17.66
CA ARG A 48 -13.94 20.28 -17.19
C ARG A 48 -13.48 18.82 -17.21
N GLU A 49 -12.80 18.42 -18.28
CA GLU A 49 -12.20 17.09 -18.47
C GLU A 49 -11.20 16.74 -17.36
N TYR A 50 -10.30 17.66 -16.98
CA TYR A 50 -9.35 17.40 -15.90
C TYR A 50 -10.06 17.26 -14.55
N LYS A 51 -11.13 18.02 -14.31
CA LYS A 51 -11.93 17.88 -13.09
C LYS A 51 -12.63 16.52 -13.03
N ILE A 52 -13.24 16.09 -14.14
CA ILE A 52 -13.87 14.76 -14.27
C ILE A 52 -12.83 13.67 -14.04
N PHE A 53 -11.69 13.73 -14.72
CA PHE A 53 -10.59 12.77 -14.53
C PHE A 53 -10.11 12.69 -13.07
N LYS A 54 -9.96 13.85 -12.41
CA LYS A 54 -9.53 13.89 -11.00
C LYS A 54 -10.59 13.29 -10.08
N GLU A 55 -11.87 13.55 -10.33
CA GLU A 55 -12.98 12.95 -9.58
C GLU A 55 -13.04 11.43 -9.82
N GLU A 56 -12.85 10.96 -11.05
CA GLU A 56 -12.80 9.54 -11.39
C GLU A 56 -11.60 8.83 -10.76
N GLU A 57 -10.41 9.42 -10.78
CA GLU A 57 -9.23 8.90 -10.09
C GLU A 57 -9.49 8.78 -8.58
N VAL A 58 -10.05 9.81 -7.95
CA VAL A 58 -10.36 9.79 -6.51
C VAL A 58 -11.41 8.73 -6.20
N GLN A 59 -12.46 8.62 -7.02
CA GLN A 59 -13.50 7.60 -6.84
C GLN A 59 -12.95 6.18 -7.03
N THR A 60 -12.04 5.98 -7.99
CA THR A 60 -11.41 4.69 -8.25
C THR A 60 -10.45 4.32 -7.12
N LYS A 61 -9.65 5.27 -6.64
CA LYS A 61 -8.74 5.08 -5.50
C LYS A 61 -9.47 4.81 -4.20
N THR A 62 -10.67 5.36 -3.99
CA THR A 62 -11.43 5.23 -2.73
C THR A 62 -12.30 3.97 -2.66
N LYS A 63 -12.63 3.36 -3.80
CA LYS A 63 -13.45 2.14 -3.85
C LYS A 63 -12.61 0.91 -3.55
N TYR A 64 -12.60 0.50 -2.28
CA TYR A 64 -12.06 -0.81 -1.91
C TYR A 64 -12.90 -1.93 -2.51
N THR A 65 -12.23 -2.93 -3.07
CA THR A 65 -12.85 -4.19 -3.46
C THR A 65 -13.39 -4.93 -2.23
N PHE A 66 -14.35 -5.85 -2.41
CA PHE A 66 -14.87 -6.66 -1.30
C PHE A 66 -13.74 -7.44 -0.61
N PHE A 67 -12.79 -7.97 -1.38
CA PHE A 67 -11.61 -8.65 -0.86
C PHE A 67 -10.77 -7.74 0.03
N GLU A 68 -10.46 -6.51 -0.42
CA GLU A 68 -9.68 -5.55 0.36
C GLU A 68 -10.36 -5.16 1.67
N LYS A 69 -11.69 -4.94 1.63
CA LYS A 69 -12.48 -4.64 2.83
C LYS A 69 -12.39 -5.78 3.84
N LEU A 70 -12.51 -7.02 3.37
CA LEU A 70 -12.46 -8.21 4.22
C LEU A 70 -11.06 -8.45 4.80
N CYS A 71 -9.99 -8.22 4.03
CA CYS A 71 -8.62 -8.30 4.53
C CYS A 71 -8.36 -7.26 5.62
N ASN A 72 -8.72 -6.01 5.36
CA ASN A 72 -8.54 -4.90 6.32
C ASN A 72 -9.41 -5.07 7.57
N PHE A 73 -10.58 -5.70 7.46
CA PHE A 73 -11.41 -6.06 8.60
C PHE A 73 -10.76 -7.21 9.40
N SER A 74 -10.31 -8.26 8.71
CA SER A 74 -9.76 -9.45 9.36
C SER A 74 -8.47 -9.15 10.11
N GLU A 75 -7.63 -8.26 9.58
CA GLU A 75 -6.42 -7.78 10.27
C GLU A 75 -6.75 -7.12 11.63
N LYS A 76 -7.86 -6.39 11.72
CA LYS A 76 -8.31 -5.77 12.99
C LYS A 76 -8.80 -6.79 13.99
N VAL A 77 -9.32 -7.94 13.53
CA VAL A 77 -9.84 -9.00 14.40
C VAL A 77 -8.72 -9.90 14.90
N SER A 78 -7.82 -10.35 14.01
CA SER A 78 -6.72 -11.23 14.36
C SER A 78 -5.53 -10.98 13.45
N ALA A 79 -4.49 -10.30 13.95
CA ALA A 79 -3.28 -10.06 13.18
C ALA A 79 -2.39 -11.32 13.18
N VAL A 80 -2.50 -12.13 12.13
CA VAL A 80 -1.65 -13.31 11.94
C VAL A 80 -0.30 -12.85 11.37
N LYS A 81 0.78 -13.12 12.11
CA LYS A 81 2.15 -12.84 11.64
C LYS A 81 2.54 -13.81 10.53
N MET A 82 2.95 -13.28 9.39
CA MET A 82 3.62 -14.03 8.34
C MET A 82 5.13 -14.10 8.58
N ASP A 83 5.73 -15.20 8.13
CA ASP A 83 7.18 -15.35 8.04
C ASP A 83 7.80 -14.28 7.13
N GLU A 84 9.03 -13.87 7.41
CA GLU A 84 9.71 -12.75 6.74
C GLU A 84 9.87 -12.99 5.24
N LYS A 85 10.24 -14.21 4.85
CA LYS A 85 10.39 -14.60 3.43
C LYS A 85 9.07 -14.51 2.68
N SER A 86 7.99 -14.97 3.32
CA SER A 86 6.66 -14.90 2.75
C SER A 86 6.20 -13.44 2.69
N ASN A 87 6.44 -12.65 3.74
CA ASN A 87 6.06 -11.25 3.80
C ASN A 87 6.62 -10.46 2.60
N VAL A 88 7.92 -10.56 2.32
CA VAL A 88 8.56 -9.90 1.16
C VAL A 88 7.92 -10.35 -0.16
N LYS A 89 7.69 -11.66 -0.33
CA LYS A 89 7.11 -12.23 -1.55
C LYS A 89 5.68 -11.71 -1.80
N TYR A 90 4.86 -11.68 -0.77
CA TYR A 90 3.47 -11.23 -0.85
C TYR A 90 3.39 -9.71 -0.98
N GLN A 91 4.25 -8.97 -0.29
CA GLN A 91 4.33 -7.52 -0.43
C GLN A 91 4.64 -7.12 -1.87
N GLY A 92 5.63 -7.76 -2.51
CA GLY A 92 5.94 -7.49 -3.92
C GLY A 92 4.78 -7.79 -4.88
N ALA A 93 3.96 -8.80 -4.60
CA ALA A 93 2.76 -9.09 -5.39
C ALA A 93 1.65 -8.06 -5.16
N ILE A 94 1.47 -7.61 -3.91
CA ILE A 94 0.50 -6.57 -3.52
C ILE A 94 0.88 -5.23 -4.18
N ASP A 95 2.14 -4.84 -4.09
CA ASP A 95 2.65 -3.60 -4.67
C ASP A 95 2.51 -3.59 -6.19
N PHE A 96 2.82 -4.71 -6.85
CA PHE A 96 2.66 -4.86 -8.30
C PHE A 96 1.20 -4.78 -8.75
N THR A 97 0.28 -5.33 -7.96
CA THR A 97 -1.15 -5.38 -8.30
C THR A 97 -1.91 -4.12 -7.90
N GLY A 98 -1.30 -3.24 -7.09
CA GLY A 98 -1.95 -2.06 -6.53
C GLY A 98 -3.05 -2.39 -5.50
N LEU A 99 -3.09 -3.63 -4.99
CA LEU A 99 -4.05 -4.05 -3.98
C LEU A 99 -3.80 -3.28 -2.67
N ARG A 100 -4.87 -2.76 -2.07
CA ARG A 100 -4.81 -1.97 -0.82
C ARG A 100 -4.99 -2.86 0.41
N VAL A 101 -4.12 -3.88 0.53
CA VAL A 101 -4.10 -4.85 1.65
C VAL A 101 -2.68 -5.01 2.19
N THR A 102 -2.56 -5.54 3.40
CA THR A 102 -1.29 -5.97 3.98
C THR A 102 -1.12 -7.48 3.82
N PRO A 103 0.12 -8.01 3.72
CA PRO A 103 0.37 -9.44 3.75
C PRO A 103 -0.24 -10.11 4.99
N THR A 104 -0.11 -9.45 6.15
CA THR A 104 -0.74 -9.84 7.41
C THR A 104 -2.25 -9.91 7.29
N GLY A 105 -2.91 -8.93 6.67
CA GLY A 105 -4.35 -8.92 6.46
C GLY A 105 -4.84 -10.04 5.55
N VAL A 106 -4.07 -10.41 4.51
CA VAL A 106 -4.39 -11.56 3.64
C VAL A 106 -4.31 -12.87 4.41
N ALA A 107 -3.23 -13.09 5.18
CA ALA A 107 -3.09 -14.29 6.00
C ALA A 107 -4.20 -14.37 7.07
N SER A 108 -4.48 -13.24 7.71
CA SER A 108 -5.53 -13.11 8.73
C SER A 108 -6.91 -13.44 8.17
N PHE A 109 -7.23 -12.92 6.98
CA PHE A 109 -8.49 -13.22 6.31
C PHE A 109 -8.58 -14.68 5.86
N ALA A 110 -7.50 -15.27 5.34
CA ALA A 110 -7.50 -16.68 4.94
C ALA A 110 -7.80 -17.61 6.13
N VAL A 111 -7.17 -17.36 7.28
CA VAL A 111 -7.40 -18.13 8.51
C VAL A 111 -8.81 -17.89 9.05
N LEU A 112 -9.24 -16.63 9.13
CA LEU A 112 -10.54 -16.27 9.69
C LEU A 112 -11.69 -16.78 8.81
N ALA A 113 -11.60 -16.63 7.49
CA ALA A 113 -12.58 -17.17 6.55
C ALA A 113 -12.63 -18.71 6.61
N GLY A 114 -11.46 -19.37 6.65
CA GLY A 114 -11.40 -20.83 6.79
C GLY A 114 -12.04 -21.31 8.09
N LEU A 115 -11.76 -20.64 9.21
CA LEU A 115 -12.32 -20.97 10.53
C LEU A 115 -13.84 -20.74 10.58
N ILE A 116 -14.33 -19.63 10.04
CA ILE A 116 -15.77 -19.36 9.94
C ILE A 116 -16.46 -20.43 9.10
N LEU A 117 -15.94 -20.75 7.92
CA LEU A 117 -16.50 -21.78 7.04
C LEU A 117 -16.48 -23.17 7.69
N PHE A 118 -15.44 -23.47 8.45
CA PHE A 118 -15.35 -24.72 9.21
C PHE A 118 -16.42 -24.79 10.30
N LEU A 119 -16.60 -23.72 11.08
CA LEU A 119 -17.65 -23.65 12.10
C LEU A 119 -19.05 -23.74 11.47
N PHE A 120 -19.29 -23.06 10.35
CA PHE A 120 -20.54 -23.18 9.60
C PHE A 120 -20.78 -24.62 9.12
N SER A 121 -19.73 -25.30 8.65
CA SER A 121 -19.83 -26.70 8.22
C SER A 121 -20.20 -27.61 9.40
N LEU A 122 -19.60 -27.41 10.57
CA LEU A 122 -19.96 -28.15 11.78
C LEU A 122 -21.40 -27.90 12.22
N ILE A 123 -21.84 -26.64 12.24
CA ILE A 123 -23.23 -26.29 12.57
C ILE A 123 -24.20 -26.93 11.58
N PHE A 124 -23.87 -26.90 10.29
CA PHE A 124 -24.70 -27.49 9.25
C PHE A 124 -24.85 -29.01 9.41
N ILE A 125 -23.76 -29.70 9.78
CA ILE A 125 -23.79 -31.15 10.06
C ILE A 125 -24.66 -31.47 11.28
N VAL A 126 -24.61 -30.66 12.34
CA VAL A 126 -25.36 -30.90 13.58
C VAL A 126 -26.84 -30.54 13.45
N VAL A 127 -27.17 -29.48 12.72
CA VAL A 127 -28.53 -28.95 12.61
C VAL A 127 -29.37 -29.73 11.60
N LEU A 128 -28.78 -30.36 10.58
CA LEU A 128 -29.54 -31.17 9.63
C LEU A 128 -29.86 -32.56 10.20
N PRO A 129 -31.13 -32.88 10.48
CA PRO A 129 -31.53 -34.17 11.05
C PRO A 129 -31.55 -35.31 10.01
N VAL A 130 -30.88 -35.13 8.87
CA VAL A 130 -30.86 -36.08 7.75
C VAL A 130 -29.60 -36.93 7.87
N SER A 131 -29.73 -38.24 7.68
CA SER A 131 -28.60 -39.18 7.58
C SER A 131 -27.75 -38.87 6.34
N LEU A 132 -26.92 -37.83 6.45
CA LEU A 132 -26.00 -37.47 5.39
C LEU A 132 -25.00 -38.62 5.21
N PRO A 133 -24.77 -39.08 3.96
CA PRO A 133 -23.73 -40.06 3.70
C PRO A 133 -22.37 -39.50 4.13
N VAL A 134 -21.51 -40.38 4.66
CA VAL A 134 -20.19 -40.03 5.21
C VAL A 134 -19.33 -39.24 4.22
N ILE A 135 -19.48 -39.51 2.92
CA ILE A 135 -18.80 -38.78 1.83
C ILE A 135 -19.15 -37.29 1.82
N ILE A 136 -20.42 -36.91 2.04
CA ILE A 136 -20.83 -35.50 2.04
C ILE A 136 -20.24 -34.78 3.26
N ILE A 137 -20.20 -35.45 4.42
CA ILE A 137 -19.60 -34.92 5.65
C ILE A 137 -18.09 -34.64 5.45
N LEU A 138 -17.38 -35.59 4.82
CA LEU A 138 -15.96 -35.42 4.47
C LEU A 138 -15.72 -34.23 3.54
N ILE A 139 -16.53 -34.10 2.49
CA ILE A 139 -16.44 -32.97 1.55
C ILE A 139 -16.68 -31.64 2.29
N LEU A 140 -17.69 -31.57 3.16
CA LEU A 140 -18.00 -30.37 3.94
C LEU A 140 -16.84 -29.94 4.84
N LEU A 141 -16.09 -30.89 5.40
CA LEU A 141 -14.92 -30.60 6.24
C LEU A 141 -13.70 -30.14 5.44
N ILE A 142 -13.55 -30.59 4.18
CA ILE A 142 -12.39 -30.26 3.33
C ILE A 142 -12.55 -28.90 2.64
N ILE A 143 -13.78 -28.52 2.26
CA ILE A 143 -14.07 -27.26 1.55
C ILE A 143 -13.48 -26.02 2.25
N PRO A 144 -13.63 -25.82 3.58
CA PRO A 144 -13.07 -24.66 4.27
C PRO A 144 -11.56 -24.50 4.09
N PHE A 145 -10.82 -25.61 4.05
CA PHE A 145 -9.37 -25.60 3.82
C PHE A 145 -9.04 -25.22 2.38
N ALA A 146 -9.78 -25.76 1.41
CA ALA A 146 -9.59 -25.41 0.00
C ALA A 146 -9.86 -23.92 -0.24
N VAL A 147 -10.93 -23.37 0.36
CA VAL A 147 -11.26 -21.94 0.26
C VAL A 147 -10.24 -21.07 0.98
N GLY A 148 -9.78 -21.46 2.18
CA GLY A 148 -8.70 -20.74 2.87
C GLY A 148 -7.42 -20.68 2.03
N PHE A 149 -7.06 -21.78 1.36
CA PHE A 149 -5.89 -21.83 0.49
C PHE A 149 -6.02 -20.96 -0.77
N THR A 150 -7.20 -20.89 -1.39
CA THR A 150 -7.42 -20.03 -2.56
C THR A 150 -7.37 -18.55 -2.18
N ILE A 151 -7.94 -18.18 -1.04
CA ILE A 151 -7.86 -16.81 -0.49
C ILE A 151 -6.41 -16.44 -0.18
N TYR A 152 -5.64 -17.32 0.46
CA TYR A 152 -4.24 -17.08 0.78
C TYR A 152 -3.38 -16.84 -0.46
N ASN A 153 -3.62 -17.58 -1.55
CA ASN A 153 -2.86 -17.44 -2.81
C ASN A 153 -3.43 -16.38 -3.76
N TYR A 154 -4.55 -15.73 -3.41
CA TYR A 154 -5.21 -14.73 -4.24
C TYR A 154 -4.28 -13.62 -4.76
N PRO A 155 -3.52 -12.89 -3.93
CA PRO A 155 -2.67 -11.79 -4.42
C PRO A 155 -1.59 -12.28 -5.40
N MET A 156 -1.07 -13.48 -5.20
CA MET A 156 -0.07 -14.08 -6.09
C MET A 156 -0.66 -14.44 -7.46
N ASN A 157 -1.84 -15.06 -7.46
CA ASN A 157 -2.54 -15.43 -8.68
C ASN A 157 -2.95 -14.19 -9.48
N TYR A 158 -3.43 -13.17 -8.78
CA TYR A 158 -3.81 -11.89 -9.39
C TYR A 158 -2.60 -11.20 -10.04
N ALA A 159 -1.45 -11.17 -9.35
CA ALA A 159 -0.20 -10.65 -9.91
C ALA A 159 0.23 -11.41 -11.17
N ASN A 160 0.12 -12.73 -11.19
CA ASN A 160 0.47 -13.54 -12.36
C ASN A 160 -0.44 -13.25 -13.56
N VAL A 161 -1.75 -13.13 -13.34
CA VAL A 161 -2.70 -12.75 -14.40
C VAL A 161 -2.37 -11.37 -14.97
N LEU A 162 -2.05 -10.41 -14.11
CA LEU A 162 -1.63 -9.07 -14.54
C LEU A 162 -0.31 -9.08 -15.31
N ARG A 163 0.67 -9.90 -14.90
CA ARG A 163 1.94 -10.07 -15.64
C ARG A 163 1.73 -10.67 -17.02
N ILE A 164 0.83 -11.64 -17.16
CA ILE A 164 0.51 -12.25 -18.46
C ILE A 164 -0.17 -11.22 -19.37
N LYS A 165 -1.11 -10.43 -18.84
CA LYS A 165 -1.79 -9.38 -19.62
C LYS A 165 -0.82 -8.29 -20.09
N THR A 166 -0.01 -7.75 -19.17
CA THR A 166 0.98 -6.72 -19.51
C THR A 166 2.10 -7.25 -20.41
N GLY A 167 2.57 -8.48 -20.18
CA GLY A 167 3.56 -9.12 -21.05
C GLY A 167 3.03 -9.44 -22.45
N GLY A 168 1.73 -9.77 -22.57
CA GLY A 168 1.08 -10.01 -23.87
C GLY A 168 0.78 -8.74 -24.66
N GLU A 169 0.70 -7.57 -24.00
CA GLU A 169 0.52 -6.26 -24.65
C GLU A 169 1.85 -5.61 -25.08
N LEU A 170 2.99 -6.15 -24.63
CA LEU A 170 4.34 -5.67 -24.96
C LEU A 170 4.96 -6.38 -26.18
N VAL A 171 4.23 -7.31 -26.83
CA VAL A 171 4.63 -8.05 -28.04
C VAL A 171 3.73 -7.64 -29.20
#